data_AF-A0A7C0Y067-F1
#
_entry.id   AF-A0A7C0Y067-F1
#
_cell.length_a   1.000
_cell.length_b   1.000
_cell.length_c   1.000
_cell.angle_alpha   90.00
_cell.angle_beta   90.00
_cell.angle_gamma   90.00
#
_symmetry.space_group_name_H-M   'P 1'
#
loop_
_entity.id
_entity.type
_entity.pdbx_description
1 polymer ?
#
loop_
_entity_poly.entity_id
_entity_poly.type
_entity_poly.pdbx_seq_one_letter_code
_entity_poly.pdbx_strand_id
1 'polypeptide(L)'
;KVVLVTGPVIDKVAKAINYLREFLRYFEGVGVEVFEVSEIHNFTEAISKIKDLFRMLLKKYDYVIVNLSGGMRALIIEVLTAIVLLPKELKDRIVIELDTEDGKATIEIPRELSILINPPDLGVKEDIIKALISLGGEADIYTLAQRLNKDETTIRRQLESLKELRLIELTYRPLKAKLKDIARLLVA
;
A
#
# COMPACT_ATOMS: atom_id res chain seq x y z
N LYS A 1 16.06 -12.07 4.48
CA LYS A 1 15.23 -13.09 5.18
C LYS A 1 13.92 -13.25 4.41
N VAL A 2 13.46 -14.48 4.19
CA VAL A 2 12.16 -14.80 3.57
C VAL A 2 11.24 -15.41 4.62
N VAL A 3 9.99 -14.96 4.67
CA VAL A 3 8.96 -15.50 5.56
C VAL A 3 7.81 -16.02 4.69
N LEU A 4 7.53 -17.32 4.81
CA LEU A 4 6.43 -17.98 4.12
C LEU A 4 5.22 -17.98 5.04
N VAL A 5 4.20 -17.21 4.68
CA VAL A 5 2.91 -17.22 5.39
C VAL A 5 2.01 -18.26 4.73
N THR A 6 1.50 -19.20 5.51
CA THR A 6 0.66 -20.29 4.99
C THR A 6 -0.50 -20.56 5.93
N GLY A 7 -1.60 -21.09 5.38
CA GLY A 7 -2.60 -21.79 6.19
C GLY A 7 -2.04 -23.12 6.74
N PRO A 8 -2.90 -24.00 7.27
CA PRO A 8 -2.50 -25.26 7.89
C PRO A 8 -1.51 -26.06 7.03
N VAL A 9 -0.40 -26.47 7.64
CA VAL A 9 0.64 -27.22 6.93
C VAL A 9 0.21 -28.67 6.77
N ILE A 10 -0.29 -28.98 5.58
CA ILE A 10 -0.54 -30.35 5.11
C ILE A 10 0.65 -30.87 4.29
N ASP A 11 0.70 -32.17 4.00
CA ASP A 11 1.81 -32.82 3.28
C ASP A 11 2.22 -32.10 1.98
N LYS A 12 1.24 -31.64 1.20
CA LYS A 12 1.51 -30.90 -0.04
C LYS A 12 2.20 -29.56 0.22
N VAL A 13 1.77 -28.84 1.25
CA VAL A 13 2.37 -27.56 1.66
C VAL A 13 3.78 -27.79 2.21
N ALA A 14 3.97 -28.81 3.04
CA ALA A 14 5.28 -29.18 3.59
C ALA A 14 6.30 -29.50 2.47
N LYS A 15 5.88 -30.25 1.43
CA LYS A 15 6.73 -30.50 0.25
C LYS A 15 7.11 -29.23 -0.48
N ALA A 16 6.14 -28.33 -0.73
CA ALA A 16 6.41 -27.04 -1.38
C ALA A 16 7.38 -26.15 -0.58
N ILE A 17 7.19 -26.08 0.74
CA ILE A 17 8.09 -25.36 1.66
C ILE A 17 9.50 -25.93 1.57
N ASN A 18 9.65 -27.25 1.54
CA ASN A 18 10.97 -27.89 1.47
C ASN A 18 11.66 -27.62 0.13
N TYR A 19 10.95 -27.72 -1.01
CA TYR A 19 11.50 -27.34 -2.31
C TYR A 19 11.98 -25.89 -2.32
N LEU A 20 11.19 -24.96 -1.76
CA LEU A 20 11.58 -23.56 -1.70
C LEU A 20 12.80 -23.36 -0.78
N ARG A 21 12.86 -24.04 0.37
CA ARG A 21 14.03 -24.00 1.25
C ARG A 21 15.28 -24.50 0.54
N GLU A 22 15.19 -25.59 -0.22
CA GLU A 22 16.31 -26.12 -1.01
C GLU A 22 16.75 -25.13 -2.08
N PHE A 23 15.80 -24.54 -2.81
CA PHE A 23 16.10 -23.50 -3.80
C PHE A 23 16.76 -22.26 -3.17
N LEU A 24 16.27 -21.81 -2.01
CA LEU A 24 16.81 -20.61 -1.37
C LEU A 24 18.18 -20.84 -0.71
N ARG A 25 18.60 -22.09 -0.48
CA ARG A 25 19.97 -22.41 0.01
C ARG A 25 21.07 -22.00 -0.97
N TYR A 26 20.76 -21.87 -2.26
CA TYR A 26 21.72 -21.39 -3.26
C TYR A 26 22.04 -19.88 -3.13
N PHE A 27 21.29 -19.15 -2.29
CA PHE A 27 21.50 -17.73 -2.04
C PHE A 27 22.09 -17.52 -0.64
N GLU A 28 23.33 -17.05 -0.59
CA GLU A 28 24.02 -16.79 0.68
C GLU A 28 23.27 -15.76 1.55
N GLY A 29 23.18 -16.03 2.86
CA GLY A 29 22.53 -15.14 3.83
C GLY A 29 21.00 -15.14 3.82
N VAL A 30 20.35 -15.95 2.96
CA VAL A 30 18.88 -16.03 2.90
C VAL A 30 18.35 -17.06 3.89
N GLY A 31 17.93 -16.60 5.06
CA GLY A 31 17.15 -17.42 6.00
C GLY A 31 15.68 -17.54 5.56
N VAL A 32 15.10 -18.73 5.70
CA VAL A 32 13.68 -19.01 5.43
C VAL A 32 12.95 -19.34 6.73
N GLU A 33 11.81 -18.72 6.96
CA GLU A 33 10.93 -18.98 8.10
C GLU A 33 9.52 -19.28 7.60
N VAL A 34 8.79 -20.12 8.33
CA VAL A 34 7.40 -20.44 8.01
C VAL A 34 6.55 -19.91 9.15
N PHE A 35 5.56 -19.11 8.81
CA PHE A 35 4.56 -18.61 9.73
C PHE A 35 3.21 -19.22 9.34
N GLU A 36 2.75 -20.19 10.15
CA GLU A 36 1.46 -20.83 9.94
C GLU A 36 0.34 -19.99 10.59
N VAL A 37 -0.72 -19.75 9.83
CA VAL A 37 -1.97 -19.16 10.28
C VAL A 37 -3.02 -20.27 10.32
N SER A 38 -3.12 -20.96 11.45
CA SER A 38 -4.03 -22.10 11.60
C SER A 38 -5.50 -21.66 11.67
N GLU A 39 -5.77 -20.40 11.95
CA GLU A 39 -7.10 -19.80 12.15
C GLU A 39 -7.69 -19.19 10.87
N ILE A 40 -7.36 -19.69 9.68
CA ILE A 40 -7.93 -19.24 8.39
C ILE A 40 -9.48 -19.27 8.31
N HIS A 41 -10.16 -19.94 9.25
CA HIS A 41 -11.62 -19.92 9.37
C HIS A 41 -12.14 -18.81 10.31
N ASN A 42 -11.24 -18.15 11.05
CA ASN A 42 -11.50 -16.99 11.91
C ASN A 42 -10.71 -15.78 11.41
N PHE A 43 -11.31 -15.07 10.45
CA PHE A 43 -10.71 -13.93 9.75
C PHE A 43 -10.12 -12.86 10.68
N THR A 44 -10.82 -12.51 11.76
CA THR A 44 -10.37 -11.48 12.72
C THR A 44 -9.11 -11.91 13.48
N GLU A 45 -9.06 -13.17 13.89
CA GLU A 45 -7.92 -13.72 14.62
C GLU A 45 -6.69 -13.87 13.71
N ALA A 46 -6.90 -14.35 12.48
CA ALA A 46 -5.87 -14.40 11.45
C ALA A 46 -5.26 -13.01 11.19
N ILE A 47 -6.10 -11.98 11.01
CA ILE A 47 -5.62 -10.60 10.86
C ILE A 47 -4.79 -10.15 12.06
N SER A 48 -5.22 -10.45 13.29
CA SER A 48 -4.47 -10.05 14.49
C SER A 48 -3.07 -10.67 14.50
N LYS A 49 -2.96 -11.97 14.22
CA LYS A 49 -1.67 -12.67 14.16
C LYS A 49 -0.76 -12.14 13.06
N ILE A 50 -1.31 -11.88 11.88
CA ILE A 50 -0.55 -11.32 10.76
C ILE A 50 -0.06 -9.90 11.08
N LYS A 51 -0.87 -9.06 11.75
CA LYS A 51 -0.43 -7.74 12.21
C LYS A 51 0.74 -7.83 13.19
N ASP A 52 0.71 -8.79 14.10
CA ASP A 52 1.80 -9.01 15.04
C ASP A 52 3.08 -9.53 14.37
N LEU A 53 2.94 -10.38 13.34
CA LEU A 53 4.05 -10.74 12.47
C LEU A 53 4.68 -9.50 11.82
N PHE A 54 3.88 -8.64 11.18
CA PHE A 54 4.41 -7.42 10.55
C PHE A 54 5.10 -6.49 11.55
N ARG A 55 4.51 -6.29 12.73
CA ARG A 55 5.14 -5.50 13.81
C ARG A 55 6.48 -6.08 14.23
N MET A 56 6.57 -7.41 14.34
CA MET A 56 7.82 -8.10 14.69
C MET A 56 8.89 -7.92 13.60
N LEU A 57 8.51 -8.11 12.33
CA LEU A 57 9.41 -7.97 11.20
C LEU A 57 9.91 -6.53 11.05
N LEU A 58 9.01 -5.54 11.14
CA LEU A 58 9.36 -4.12 11.01
C LEU A 58 10.13 -3.56 12.21
N LYS A 59 10.18 -4.28 13.34
CA LYS A 59 11.13 -3.96 14.43
C LYS A 59 12.56 -4.39 14.10
N LYS A 60 12.73 -5.40 13.24
CA LYS A 60 14.03 -6.02 12.90
C LYS A 60 14.61 -5.56 11.57
N TYR A 61 13.75 -5.18 10.62
CA TYR A 61 14.13 -4.88 9.24
C TYR A 61 13.56 -3.53 8.82
N ASP A 62 14.31 -2.77 8.00
CA ASP A 62 13.94 -1.43 7.55
C ASP A 62 12.65 -1.40 6.73
N TYR A 63 12.42 -2.41 5.89
CA TYR A 63 11.21 -2.55 5.09
C TYR A 63 10.85 -4.03 4.86
N VAL A 64 9.61 -4.28 4.43
CA VAL A 64 9.09 -5.61 4.08
C VAL A 64 8.45 -5.54 2.70
N ILE A 65 8.79 -6.49 1.83
CA ILE A 65 8.09 -6.72 0.57
C ILE A 65 7.12 -7.89 0.78
N VAL A 66 5.86 -7.70 0.44
CA VAL A 66 4.79 -8.68 0.55
C VAL A 66 4.34 -9.06 -0.84
N ASN A 67 4.75 -10.24 -1.29
CA ASN A 67 4.31 -10.81 -2.56
C ASN A 67 3.02 -11.61 -2.32
N LEU A 68 1.93 -11.20 -2.97
CA LEU A 68 0.60 -11.80 -2.84
C LEU A 68 0.20 -12.67 -4.05
N SER A 69 1.16 -13.02 -4.90
CA SER A 69 0.92 -13.69 -6.19
C SER A 69 0.41 -15.13 -6.07
N GLY A 70 0.54 -15.74 -4.89
CA GLY A 70 0.19 -17.14 -4.68
C GLY A 70 -0.36 -17.41 -3.28
N GLY A 71 -0.87 -18.63 -3.11
CA GLY A 71 -1.43 -19.11 -1.85
C GLY A 71 -2.95 -19.09 -1.80
N MET A 72 -3.48 -19.27 -0.59
CA MET A 72 -4.92 -19.31 -0.36
C MET A 72 -5.51 -17.90 -0.46
N ARG A 73 -6.54 -17.70 -1.30
CA ARG A 73 -7.19 -16.39 -1.50
C ARG A 73 -7.69 -15.76 -0.20
N ALA A 74 -8.24 -16.55 0.72
CA ALA A 74 -8.65 -16.09 2.04
C ALA A 74 -7.46 -15.46 2.80
N LEU A 75 -6.33 -16.17 2.86
CA LEU A 75 -5.11 -15.70 3.50
C LEU A 75 -4.53 -14.44 2.82
N ILE A 76 -4.59 -14.36 1.49
CA ILE A 76 -4.17 -13.16 0.75
C ILE A 76 -4.99 -11.93 1.20
N ILE A 77 -6.32 -12.09 1.31
CA ILE A 77 -7.22 -11.02 1.77
C ILE A 77 -6.94 -10.68 3.24
N GLU A 78 -6.70 -11.66 4.11
CA GLU A 78 -6.34 -11.45 5.51
C GLU A 78 -5.03 -10.65 5.65
N VAL A 79 -4.01 -11.00 4.85
CA VAL A 79 -2.72 -10.29 4.82
C VAL A 79 -2.90 -8.85 4.34
N LEU A 80 -3.61 -8.64 3.22
CA LEU A 80 -3.88 -7.30 2.70
C LEU A 80 -4.65 -6.45 3.73
N THR A 81 -5.67 -7.04 4.36
CA THR A 81 -6.48 -6.35 5.39
C THR A 81 -5.63 -6.01 6.62
N ALA A 82 -4.78 -6.93 7.07
CA ALA A 82 -3.84 -6.68 8.15
C ALA A 82 -2.94 -5.48 7.87
N ILE A 83 -2.38 -5.39 6.65
CA ILE A 83 -1.52 -4.27 6.23
C ILE A 83 -2.31 -2.96 6.17
N VAL A 84 -3.52 -2.97 5.59
CA VAL A 84 -4.40 -1.78 5.53
C VAL A 84 -4.71 -1.24 6.93
N LEU A 85 -4.87 -2.12 7.91
CA LEU A 85 -5.16 -1.80 9.31
C LEU A 85 -3.92 -1.52 10.18
N LEU A 86 -2.71 -1.52 9.61
CA LEU A 86 -1.51 -1.08 10.34
C LEU A 86 -1.46 0.45 10.45
N PRO A 87 -0.84 0.98 11.53
CA PRO A 87 -0.50 2.40 11.64
C PRO A 87 0.29 2.89 10.41
N LYS A 88 0.10 4.15 10.04
CA LYS A 88 0.68 4.76 8.83
C LYS A 88 2.21 4.59 8.80
N GLU A 89 2.87 4.75 9.94
CA GLU A 89 4.32 4.70 10.10
C GLU A 89 4.89 3.31 9.78
N LEU A 90 4.12 2.25 10.05
CA LEU A 90 4.50 0.88 9.72
C LEU A 90 4.16 0.54 8.27
N LYS A 91 2.99 0.96 7.81
CA LYS A 91 2.52 0.74 6.43
C LYS A 91 3.47 1.36 5.41
N ASP A 92 4.06 2.51 5.73
CA ASP A 92 5.04 3.20 4.89
C ASP A 92 6.36 2.43 4.69
N ARG A 93 6.55 1.33 5.41
CA ARG A 93 7.71 0.45 5.29
C ARG A 93 7.35 -0.88 4.63
N ILE A 94 6.13 -0.99 4.11
CA ILE A 94 5.64 -2.19 3.42
C ILE A 94 5.43 -1.85 1.94
N VAL A 95 5.96 -2.70 1.07
CA VAL A 95 5.65 -2.73 -0.37
C VAL A 95 4.83 -3.99 -0.62
N ILE A 96 3.73 -3.87 -1.37
CA ILE A 96 2.87 -5.00 -1.70
C ILE A 96 2.92 -5.19 -3.21
N GLU A 97 3.20 -6.41 -3.65
CA GLU A 97 3.36 -6.75 -5.06
C GLU A 97 2.59 -8.02 -5.43
N LEU A 98 2.23 -8.11 -6.71
CA LEU A 98 1.49 -9.20 -7.33
C LEU A 98 2.07 -9.46 -8.72
N ASP A 99 2.51 -10.66 -9.00
CA ASP A 99 2.89 -11.09 -10.34
C ASP A 99 1.64 -11.53 -11.11
N THR A 100 1.58 -11.18 -12.39
CA THR A 100 0.53 -11.68 -13.28
C THR A 100 0.64 -13.19 -13.44
N GLU A 101 -0.49 -13.88 -13.67
CA GLU A 101 -0.49 -15.35 -13.82
C GLU A 101 0.37 -15.83 -15.00
N ASP A 102 0.57 -14.98 -16.02
CA ASP A 102 1.45 -15.24 -17.15
C ASP A 102 2.92 -14.86 -16.90
N GLY A 103 3.24 -14.35 -15.70
CA GLY A 103 4.59 -14.01 -15.25
C GLY A 103 5.23 -12.82 -15.97
N LYS A 104 4.46 -12.05 -16.75
CA LYS A 104 5.00 -10.97 -17.59
C LYS A 104 5.14 -9.63 -16.88
N ALA A 105 4.41 -9.43 -15.79
CA ALA A 105 4.41 -8.16 -15.08
C ALA A 105 4.27 -8.37 -13.57
N THR A 106 4.91 -7.47 -12.82
CA THR A 106 4.70 -7.29 -11.38
C THR A 106 3.91 -6.00 -11.17
N ILE A 107 2.83 -6.09 -10.43
CA ILE A 107 1.92 -4.99 -10.09
C ILE A 107 2.17 -4.61 -8.63
N GLU A 108 2.61 -3.38 -8.39
CA GLU A 108 2.69 -2.82 -7.04
C GLU A 108 1.32 -2.25 -6.63
N ILE A 109 0.80 -2.65 -5.47
CA ILE A 109 -0.42 -2.06 -4.92
C ILE A 109 -0.07 -0.69 -4.29
N PRO A 110 -0.75 0.40 -4.68
CA PRO A 110 -0.49 1.72 -4.12
C PRO A 110 -0.65 1.75 -2.60
N ARG A 111 0.30 2.42 -1.93
CA ARG A 111 0.30 2.57 -0.46
C ARG A 111 -0.90 3.35 0.06
N GLU A 112 -1.45 4.19 -0.81
CA GLU A 112 -2.63 5.01 -0.58
C GLU A 112 -3.94 4.21 -0.66
N LEU A 113 -3.90 2.89 -0.91
CA LEU A 113 -5.11 2.03 -0.99
C LEU A 113 -6.05 2.21 0.21
N SER A 114 -5.53 2.41 1.42
CA SER A 114 -6.37 2.63 2.60
C SER A 114 -7.22 3.90 2.53
N ILE A 115 -6.76 4.92 1.78
CA ILE A 115 -7.53 6.15 1.51
C ILE A 115 -8.69 5.84 0.56
N LEU A 116 -8.54 4.90 -0.38
CA LEU A 116 -9.64 4.50 -1.25
C LEU A 116 -10.70 3.68 -0.49
N ILE A 117 -10.27 2.81 0.43
CA ILE A 117 -11.19 1.95 1.19
C ILE A 117 -12.02 2.77 2.18
N ASN A 118 -11.40 3.75 2.84
CA ASN A 118 -12.08 4.66 3.75
C ASN A 118 -11.69 6.11 3.43
N PRO A 119 -12.34 6.72 2.42
CA PRO A 119 -12.01 8.07 1.98
C PRO A 119 -12.27 9.06 3.11
N PRO A 120 -11.30 9.94 3.43
CA PRO A 120 -11.56 11.03 4.35
C PRO A 120 -12.56 12.00 3.73
N ASP A 121 -13.26 12.78 4.57
CA ASP A 121 -13.97 13.96 4.07
C ASP A 121 -12.95 14.94 3.50
N LEU A 122 -13.00 15.14 2.19
CA LEU A 122 -12.04 15.95 1.46
C LEU A 122 -12.42 17.44 1.48
N GLY A 123 -13.71 17.79 1.63
CA GLY A 123 -14.19 19.17 1.56
C GLY A 123 -13.53 19.98 0.42
N VAL A 124 -12.87 21.09 0.77
CA VAL A 124 -12.16 21.96 -0.21
C VAL A 124 -11.07 21.23 -1.01
N LYS A 125 -10.50 20.13 -0.49
CA LYS A 125 -9.51 19.33 -1.22
C LYS A 125 -10.13 18.63 -2.43
N GLU A 126 -11.41 18.28 -2.33
CA GLU A 126 -12.16 17.67 -3.43
C GLU A 126 -12.25 18.63 -4.62
N ASP A 127 -12.59 19.90 -4.35
CA ASP A 127 -12.64 20.95 -5.36
C ASP A 127 -11.27 21.17 -6.02
N ILE A 128 -10.18 21.08 -5.25
CA ILE A 128 -8.80 21.16 -5.76
C ILE A 128 -8.49 19.98 -6.69
N ILE A 129 -8.86 18.76 -6.30
CA ILE A 129 -8.66 17.57 -7.15
C ILE A 129 -9.46 17.72 -8.45
N LYS A 130 -10.74 18.12 -8.39
CA LYS A 130 -11.57 18.37 -9.57
C LYS A 130 -10.98 19.47 -10.47
N ALA A 131 -10.48 20.55 -9.88
CA ALA A 131 -9.79 21.61 -10.61
C ALA A 131 -8.54 21.08 -11.31
N LEU A 132 -7.69 20.31 -10.64
CA LEU A 132 -6.51 19.68 -11.24
C LEU A 132 -6.89 18.75 -12.39
N ILE A 133 -7.92 17.90 -12.26
CA ILE A 133 -8.40 17.04 -13.34
C ILE A 133 -8.79 17.88 -14.57
N SER A 134 -9.58 18.93 -14.36
CA SER A 134 -10.04 19.81 -15.44
C SER A 134 -8.93 20.64 -16.10
N LEU A 135 -7.78 20.78 -15.45
CA LEU A 135 -6.60 21.49 -15.94
C LEU A 135 -5.55 20.54 -16.55
N GLY A 136 -5.88 19.26 -16.76
CA GLY A 136 -4.96 18.28 -17.35
C GLY A 136 -4.06 17.55 -16.34
N GLY A 137 -4.35 17.68 -15.04
CA GLY A 137 -3.67 16.97 -13.96
C GLY A 137 -2.54 17.73 -13.28
N GLU A 138 -2.21 18.95 -13.72
CA GLU A 138 -1.17 19.79 -13.12
C GLU A 138 -1.56 21.27 -13.18
N ALA A 139 -1.30 22.02 -12.11
CA ALA A 139 -1.51 23.47 -12.08
C ALA A 139 -0.63 24.16 -11.02
N ASP A 140 -0.30 25.44 -11.24
CA ASP A 140 0.31 26.27 -10.19
C ASP A 140 -0.73 26.80 -9.19
N ILE A 141 -0.22 27.26 -8.04
CA ILE A 141 -1.04 27.81 -6.96
C ILE A 141 -1.91 28.98 -7.40
N TYR A 142 -1.43 29.84 -8.30
CA TYR A 142 -2.15 31.02 -8.76
C TYR A 142 -3.38 30.61 -9.59
N THR A 143 -3.17 29.69 -10.53
CA THR A 143 -4.21 29.12 -11.38
C THR A 143 -5.29 28.43 -10.53
N LEU A 144 -4.89 27.67 -9.50
CA LEU A 144 -5.82 27.03 -8.57
C LEU A 144 -6.59 28.04 -7.71
N ALA A 145 -5.92 29.08 -7.20
CA ALA A 145 -6.52 30.14 -6.40
C ALA A 145 -7.59 30.91 -7.20
N GLN A 146 -7.27 31.30 -8.43
CA GLN A 146 -8.22 31.96 -9.32
C GLN A 146 -9.41 31.07 -9.66
N ARG A 147 -9.16 29.81 -10.05
CA ARG A 147 -10.22 28.89 -10.47
C ARG A 147 -11.20 28.57 -9.35
N LEU A 148 -10.71 28.48 -8.11
CA LEU A 148 -11.52 28.14 -6.94
C LEU A 148 -12.04 29.37 -6.19
N ASN A 149 -11.69 30.59 -6.64
CA ASN A 149 -11.98 31.84 -5.96
C ASN A 149 -11.58 31.80 -4.47
N LYS A 150 -10.34 31.37 -4.20
CA LYS A 150 -9.75 31.28 -2.85
C LYS A 150 -8.41 32.01 -2.83
N ASP A 151 -8.00 32.46 -1.64
CA ASP A 151 -6.68 33.03 -1.45
C ASP A 151 -5.57 31.95 -1.58
N GLU A 152 -4.40 32.36 -2.06
CA GLU A 152 -3.27 31.45 -2.24
C GLU A 152 -2.84 30.77 -0.93
N THR A 153 -2.95 31.45 0.21
CA THR A 153 -2.59 30.86 1.52
C THR A 153 -3.50 29.68 1.90
N THR A 154 -4.80 29.77 1.61
CA THR A 154 -5.77 28.69 1.78
C THR A 154 -5.43 27.53 0.85
N ILE A 155 -5.20 27.80 -0.44
CA ILE A 155 -4.83 26.76 -1.41
C ILE A 155 -3.53 26.07 -0.98
N ARG A 156 -2.50 26.82 -0.60
CA ARG A 156 -1.22 26.27 -0.11
C ARG A 156 -1.42 25.29 1.03
N ARG A 157 -2.23 25.65 2.04
CA ARG A 157 -2.53 24.77 3.18
C ARG A 157 -3.23 23.48 2.75
N GLN A 158 -4.18 23.58 1.81
CA GLN A 158 -4.86 22.38 1.30
C GLN A 158 -3.95 21.50 0.45
N LEU A 159 -3.05 22.10 -0.34
CA LEU A 159 -2.05 21.40 -1.13
C LEU A 159 -1.07 20.62 -0.25
N GLU A 160 -0.55 21.22 0.82
CA GLU A 160 0.33 20.48 1.75
C GLU A 160 -0.41 19.30 2.39
N SER A 161 -1.68 19.49 2.77
CA SER A 161 -2.51 18.39 3.29
C SER A 161 -2.77 17.29 2.26
N LEU A 162 -3.03 17.64 0.99
CA LEU A 162 -3.17 16.66 -0.10
C LEU A 162 -1.86 15.90 -0.37
N LYS A 163 -0.71 16.57 -0.22
CA LYS A 163 0.62 15.94 -0.31
C LYS A 163 0.87 14.99 0.86
N GLU A 164 0.45 15.33 2.08
CA GLU A 164 0.55 14.45 3.25
C GLU A 164 -0.32 13.18 3.12
N LEU A 165 -1.43 13.30 2.40
CA LEU A 165 -2.29 12.19 1.97
C LEU A 165 -1.73 11.46 0.73
N ARG A 166 -0.62 11.94 0.16
CA ARG A 166 0.02 11.43 -1.06
C ARG A 166 -0.87 11.40 -2.30
N LEU A 167 -1.89 12.25 -2.34
CA LEU A 167 -2.81 12.38 -3.48
C LEU A 167 -2.26 13.28 -4.58
N ILE A 168 -1.28 14.12 -4.24
CA ILE A 168 -0.58 14.99 -5.18
C ILE A 168 0.93 14.97 -4.92
N GLU A 169 1.68 15.49 -5.88
CA GLU A 169 3.09 15.85 -5.75
C GLU A 169 3.23 17.37 -5.85
N LEU A 170 4.10 17.95 -5.02
CA LEU A 170 4.39 19.38 -5.05
C LEU A 170 5.80 19.63 -5.57
N THR A 171 5.91 20.49 -6.59
CA THR A 171 7.19 21.07 -7.01
C THR A 171 7.25 22.50 -6.48
N TYR A 172 8.39 22.89 -5.91
CA TYR A 172 8.58 24.23 -5.34
C TYR A 172 9.39 25.11 -6.30
N ARG A 173 9.02 26.39 -6.38
CA ARG A 173 9.64 27.44 -7.23
C ARG A 173 9.46 27.23 -8.75
N PRO A 174 8.28 27.57 -9.32
CA PRO A 174 7.05 28.02 -8.65
C PRO A 174 6.32 26.85 -7.97
N LEU A 175 5.43 27.14 -7.00
CA LEU A 175 4.65 26.09 -6.35
C LEU A 175 3.63 25.51 -7.34
N LYS A 176 3.83 24.26 -7.73
CA LYS A 176 2.97 23.50 -8.62
C LYS A 176 2.50 22.21 -7.97
N ALA A 177 1.25 21.86 -8.23
CA ALA A 177 0.64 20.62 -7.79
C ALA A 177 0.39 19.72 -9.00
N LYS A 178 0.85 18.48 -8.92
CA LYS A 178 0.58 17.43 -9.90
C LYS A 178 -0.25 16.34 -9.25
N LEU A 179 -1.37 15.99 -9.87
CA LEU A 179 -2.29 14.98 -9.39
C LEU A 179 -1.71 13.57 -9.59
N LYS A 180 -1.83 12.70 -8.58
CA LYS A 180 -1.55 11.26 -8.75
C LYS A 180 -2.79 10.53 -9.26
N ASP A 181 -2.59 9.44 -9.99
CA ASP A 181 -3.71 8.69 -10.58
C ASP A 181 -4.71 8.16 -9.54
N ILE A 182 -4.22 7.75 -8.36
CA ILE A 182 -5.09 7.30 -7.28
C ILE A 182 -6.06 8.37 -6.78
N ALA A 183 -5.68 9.65 -6.85
CA ALA A 183 -6.53 10.74 -6.39
C ALA A 183 -7.70 10.99 -7.35
N ARG A 184 -7.61 10.58 -8.61
CA ARG A 184 -8.73 10.63 -9.57
C ARG A 184 -9.87 9.72 -9.15
N LEU A 185 -9.57 8.62 -8.45
CA LEU A 185 -10.56 7.65 -7.98
C LEU A 185 -11.39 8.16 -6.80
N LEU A 186 -11.00 9.28 -6.17
CA LEU A 186 -11.69 9.85 -5.00
C LEU A 186 -12.79 10.84 -5.37
N VAL A 187 -12.86 11.27 -6.63
CA VAL A 187 -13.83 12.26 -7.11
C VAL A 187 -14.59 11.67 -8.30
N ALA A 188 -15.70 10.99 -8.00
CA ALA A 188 -16.66 10.53 -9.00
C ALA A 188 -17.72 11.60 -9.27
#